data_AF-A0A7W5AGA1-F1
#
_entry.id   AF-A0A7W5AGA1-F1
#
_cell.length_a   1.000
_cell.length_b   1.000
_cell.length_c   1.000
_cell.angle_alpha   90.00
_cell.angle_beta   90.00
_cell.angle_gamma   90.00
#
_symmetry.space_group_name_H-M   'P 1'
#
loop_
_entity.id
_entity.type
_entity.pdbx_description
1 polymer ?
#
loop_
_entity_poly.entity_id
_entity_poly.type
_entity_poly.pdbx_seq_one_letter_code
_entity_poly.pdbx_strand_id
1 'polypeptide(L)'
;MRALYREAGLDLRADLNRLTATADVTADPWAVADLRRSSMVNGPLRVPHLTMHTLVDELVPVEHVAWYAAHTRHRPDLFRSLYVNATGHCAFQPADDLAALHLLEARLDTGRWPRIALHQPGRLVGGLGEPGRL
;
A
#
# COMPACT_ATOMS: atom_id res chain seq x y z
N MET A 1 -16.88 -9.98 4.35
CA MET A 1 -17.45 -10.59 3.11
C MET A 1 -17.97 -12.02 3.33
N ARG A 2 -17.11 -13.02 3.65
CA ARG A 2 -17.55 -14.43 3.80
C ARG A 2 -18.66 -14.64 4.85
N ALA A 3 -18.60 -13.90 5.96
CA ALA A 3 -19.63 -13.95 7.00
C ALA A 3 -21.00 -13.47 6.49
N LEU A 4 -21.03 -12.35 5.75
CA LEU A 4 -22.25 -11.77 5.19
C LEU A 4 -22.92 -12.70 4.16
N TYR A 5 -22.12 -13.38 3.33
CA TYR A 5 -22.65 -14.38 2.40
C TYR A 5 -23.30 -15.57 3.11
N ARG A 6 -22.68 -16.06 4.19
CA ARG A 6 -23.26 -17.14 5.00
C ARG A 6 -24.56 -16.71 5.67
N GLU A 7 -24.59 -15.50 6.23
CA GLU A 7 -25.79 -14.94 6.87
C GLU A 7 -26.94 -14.79 5.87
N ALA A 8 -26.65 -14.39 4.64
CA ALA A 8 -27.62 -14.29 3.56
C ALA A 8 -28.02 -15.62 2.92
N GLY A 9 -27.44 -16.76 3.35
CA GLY A 9 -27.67 -18.07 2.72
C GLY A 9 -27.15 -18.17 1.28
N LEU A 10 -26.19 -17.32 0.90
CA LEU A 10 -25.59 -17.25 -0.43
C LEU A 10 -24.25 -18.00 -0.50
N ASP A 11 -23.91 -18.49 -1.69
CA ASP A 11 -22.63 -19.12 -1.97
C ASP A 11 -21.69 -18.14 -2.69
N LEU A 12 -20.72 -17.61 -1.94
CA LEU A 12 -19.69 -16.70 -2.46
C LEU A 12 -18.89 -17.32 -3.60
N ARG A 13 -18.59 -18.62 -3.52
CA ARG A 13 -17.79 -19.29 -4.55
C ARG A 13 -18.60 -19.45 -5.83
N ALA A 14 -19.87 -19.83 -5.72
CA ALA A 14 -20.76 -19.92 -6.89
C ALA A 14 -20.93 -18.57 -7.58
N ASP A 15 -21.10 -17.49 -6.82
CA ASP A 15 -21.24 -16.15 -7.40
C ASP A 15 -19.95 -15.63 -8.02
N LEU A 16 -18.79 -15.83 -7.38
CA LEU A 16 -17.50 -15.46 -7.98
C LEU A 16 -17.23 -16.26 -9.25
N ASN A 17 -17.55 -17.56 -9.27
CA ASN A 17 -17.45 -18.37 -10.48
C ASN A 17 -18.37 -17.84 -11.58
N ARG A 18 -19.60 -17.42 -11.26
CA ARG A 18 -20.52 -16.83 -12.24
C ARG A 18 -19.98 -15.52 -12.81
N LEU A 19 -19.45 -14.64 -11.96
CA LEU A 19 -18.86 -13.37 -12.37
C LEU A 19 -17.62 -13.54 -13.25
N THR A 20 -16.83 -14.59 -13.00
CA THR A 20 -15.55 -14.83 -13.69
C THR A 20 -15.65 -15.79 -14.87
N ALA A 21 -16.80 -16.44 -15.09
CA ALA A 21 -16.99 -17.48 -16.10
C ALA A 21 -16.59 -17.08 -17.54
N THR A 22 -16.63 -15.79 -17.85
CA THR A 22 -16.23 -15.24 -19.16
C THR A 22 -15.23 -14.10 -19.02
N ALA A 23 -14.66 -13.89 -17.83
CA ALA A 23 -13.75 -12.80 -17.53
C ALA A 23 -12.27 -13.19 -17.74
N ASP A 24 -12.01 -14.38 -18.29
CA ASP A 24 -10.66 -14.87 -18.53
C ASP A 24 -9.98 -14.03 -19.61
N VAL A 25 -9.08 -13.15 -19.17
CA VAL A 25 -8.10 -12.48 -20.04
C VAL A 25 -6.78 -13.22 -19.87
N THR A 26 -6.36 -13.96 -20.90
CA THR A 26 -5.02 -14.57 -20.90
C THR A 26 -3.99 -13.49 -21.23
N ALA A 27 -3.19 -13.11 -20.24
CA ALA A 27 -2.11 -12.16 -20.45
C ALA A 27 -1.00 -12.78 -21.33
N ASP A 28 -0.42 -11.97 -22.21
CA ASP A 28 0.75 -12.36 -22.99
C ASP A 28 1.92 -12.71 -22.02
N PRO A 29 2.48 -13.94 -22.07
CA PRO A 29 3.55 -14.34 -21.17
C PRO A 29 4.81 -13.46 -21.26
N TRP A 30 5.13 -12.93 -22.45
CA TRP A 30 6.25 -12.01 -22.65
C TRP A 30 5.97 -10.66 -22.02
N ALA A 31 4.76 -10.11 -22.18
CA ALA A 31 4.37 -8.86 -21.52
C ALA A 31 4.44 -8.99 -19.99
N VAL A 32 3.98 -10.13 -19.45
CA VAL A 32 4.09 -10.42 -18.01
C VAL A 32 5.55 -10.50 -17.57
N ALA A 33 6.40 -11.22 -18.30
CA ALA A 33 7.82 -11.34 -17.98
C ALA A 33 8.55 -10.00 -18.05
N ASP A 34 8.18 -9.14 -19.01
CA ASP A 34 8.73 -7.81 -19.16
C ASP A 34 8.38 -6.92 -17.97
N LEU A 35 7.09 -6.79 -17.64
CA LEU A 35 6.61 -6.00 -16.49
C LEU A 35 7.16 -6.51 -15.17
N ARG A 36 7.34 -7.83 -15.01
CA ARG A 36 8.02 -8.42 -13.84
C ARG A 36 9.45 -7.94 -13.68
N ARG A 37 10.15 -7.71 -14.79
CA ARG A 37 11.55 -7.27 -14.78
C ARG A 37 11.67 -5.76 -14.65
N SER A 38 10.79 -5.00 -15.31
CA SER A 38 10.93 -3.55 -15.46
C SER A 38 10.07 -2.73 -14.49
N SER A 39 8.92 -3.26 -14.07
CA SER A 39 7.89 -2.47 -13.38
C SER A 39 7.47 -3.03 -12.02
N MET A 40 7.79 -4.28 -11.70
CA MET A 40 7.55 -4.80 -10.36
C MET A 40 8.57 -4.27 -9.37
N VAL A 41 8.07 -3.51 -8.40
CA VAL A 41 8.82 -3.16 -7.19
C VAL A 41 9.27 -4.43 -6.46
N ASN A 42 10.54 -4.48 -6.07
CA ASN A 42 11.13 -5.56 -5.29
C ASN A 42 11.67 -5.03 -3.95
N GLY A 43 11.78 -5.92 -2.97
CA GLY A 43 12.05 -5.56 -1.57
C GLY A 43 13.49 -5.47 -1.04
N PRO A 44 14.58 -5.72 -1.80
CA PRO A 44 15.94 -5.60 -1.27
C PRO A 44 16.36 -4.12 -1.17
N LEU A 45 15.92 -3.46 -0.10
CA LEU A 45 16.26 -2.07 0.20
C LEU A 45 17.73 -1.92 0.61
N ARG A 46 18.40 -0.91 0.03
CA ARG A 46 19.77 -0.52 0.39
C ARG A 46 19.86 0.85 1.06
N VAL A 47 18.83 1.68 0.89
CA VAL A 47 18.70 3.03 1.45
C VAL A 47 17.30 3.19 2.06
N PRO A 48 17.08 4.17 2.96
CA PRO A 48 15.75 4.43 3.49
C PRO A 48 14.75 4.78 2.38
N HIS A 49 13.61 4.10 2.37
CA HIS A 49 12.48 4.35 1.49
C HIS A 49 11.27 4.77 2.33
N LEU A 50 10.76 5.98 2.04
CA LEU A 50 9.50 6.48 2.54
C LEU A 50 8.47 6.43 1.42
N THR A 51 7.34 5.76 1.62
CA THR A 51 6.20 5.80 0.70
C THR A 51 5.07 6.64 1.28
N MET A 52 4.30 7.30 0.42
CA MET A 52 3.09 8.05 0.79
C MET A 52 1.94 7.68 -0.15
N HIS A 53 0.73 7.55 0.38
CA HIS A 53 -0.43 7.13 -0.40
C HIS A 53 -1.72 7.71 0.18
N THR A 54 -2.66 8.13 -0.66
CA THR A 54 -4.01 8.49 -0.20
C THR A 54 -4.79 7.23 0.18
N LEU A 55 -5.66 7.31 1.19
CA LEU A 55 -6.46 6.16 1.64
C LEU A 55 -7.53 5.77 0.63
N VAL A 56 -8.04 6.74 -0.14
CA VAL A 56 -9.07 6.52 -1.15
C VAL A 56 -8.51 6.92 -2.52
N ASP A 57 -7.65 6.07 -3.07
CA ASP A 57 -7.07 6.22 -4.41
C ASP A 57 -7.79 5.29 -5.39
N GLU A 58 -8.38 5.88 -6.44
CA GLU A 58 -9.16 5.19 -7.45
C GLU A 58 -8.34 4.59 -8.59
N LEU A 59 -7.06 4.98 -8.73
CA LEU A 59 -6.17 4.50 -9.79
C LEU A 59 -5.22 3.42 -9.32
N VAL A 60 -4.66 3.58 -8.11
CA VAL A 60 -3.71 2.64 -7.52
C VAL A 60 -4.25 2.19 -6.17
N PRO A 61 -4.65 0.92 -6.00
CA PRO A 61 -5.18 0.45 -4.73
C PRO A 61 -4.18 0.63 -3.58
N VAL A 62 -4.65 1.15 -2.45
CA VAL A 62 -3.84 1.41 -1.24
C VAL A 62 -3.15 0.14 -0.72
N GLU A 63 -3.70 -1.03 -1.02
CA GLU A 63 -3.15 -2.35 -0.71
C GLU A 63 -1.79 -2.59 -1.36
N HIS A 64 -1.44 -1.91 -2.45
CA HIS A 64 -0.11 -1.98 -3.05
C HIS A 64 0.99 -1.58 -2.06
N VAL A 65 0.69 -0.65 -1.14
CA VAL A 65 1.62 -0.24 -0.08
C VAL A 65 1.90 -1.41 0.87
N ALA A 66 0.84 -2.13 1.30
CA ALA A 66 0.98 -3.30 2.17
C ALA A 66 1.69 -4.46 1.45
N TRP A 67 1.40 -4.66 0.17
CA TRP A 67 2.09 -5.63 -0.67
C TRP A 67 3.60 -5.33 -0.74
N TYR A 68 3.97 -4.07 -0.95
CA TYR A 68 5.37 -3.67 -1.00
C TYR A 68 6.05 -3.81 0.38
N ALA A 69 5.37 -3.44 1.46
CA ALA A 69 5.85 -3.64 2.83
C ALA A 69 6.19 -5.12 3.12
N ALA A 70 5.37 -6.05 2.62
CA ALA A 70 5.64 -7.48 2.77
C ALA A 70 6.92 -7.95 2.04
N HIS A 71 7.30 -7.27 0.97
CA HIS A 71 8.55 -7.53 0.24
C HIS A 71 9.76 -6.92 0.93
N THR A 72 9.61 -5.80 1.64
CA THR A 72 10.69 -5.11 2.36
C THR A 72 10.90 -5.62 3.79
N ARG A 73 10.13 -6.63 4.24
CA ARG A 73 10.15 -7.19 5.61
C ARG A 73 11.53 -7.61 6.15
N HIS A 74 12.49 -7.89 5.27
CA HIS A 74 13.85 -8.25 5.67
C HIS A 74 14.71 -7.03 6.06
N ARG A 75 14.24 -5.81 5.73
CA ARG A 75 14.85 -4.51 6.05
C ARG A 75 13.79 -3.53 6.60
N PRO A 76 13.08 -3.89 7.69
CA PRO A 76 12.00 -3.07 8.23
C PRO A 76 12.51 -1.72 8.78
N ASP A 77 13.82 -1.63 9.09
CA ASP A 77 14.52 -0.42 9.49
C ASP A 77 14.67 0.61 8.36
N LEU A 78 14.61 0.18 7.10
CA LEU A 78 14.75 1.02 5.92
C LEU A 78 13.40 1.40 5.29
N PHE A 79 12.30 0.78 5.69
CA PHE A 79 11.00 1.03 5.08
C PHE A 79 10.07 1.75 6.03
N ARG A 80 9.37 2.79 5.54
CA ARG A 80 8.23 3.37 6.22
C ARG A 80 7.18 3.81 5.21
N SER A 81 5.92 3.73 5.61
CA SER A 81 4.79 4.23 4.82
C SER A 81 4.00 5.28 5.57
N LEU A 82 3.40 6.19 4.80
CA LEU A 82 2.47 7.23 5.22
C LEU A 82 1.16 7.05 4.45
N TYR A 83 0.04 7.17 5.17
CA TYR A 83 -1.29 7.09 4.58
C TYR A 83 -2.01 8.40 4.81
N VAL A 84 -2.30 9.16 3.77
CA VAL A 84 -3.03 10.44 3.83
C VAL A 84 -4.52 10.14 3.78
N ASN A 85 -5.31 10.62 4.74
CA ASN A 85 -6.76 10.46 4.74
C ASN A 85 -7.43 11.45 3.78
N ALA A 86 -7.23 11.22 2.49
CA ALA A 86 -7.81 11.98 1.39
C ALA A 86 -8.32 11.02 0.30
N THR A 87 -9.16 11.58 -0.58
CA THR A 87 -9.67 10.93 -1.79
C THR A 87 -9.00 11.51 -3.02
N GLY A 88 -8.65 10.66 -3.97
CA GLY A 88 -8.00 11.02 -5.23
C GLY A 88 -6.60 10.41 -5.36
N HIS A 89 -6.20 10.11 -6.59
CA HIS A 89 -4.84 9.66 -6.89
C HIS A 89 -3.81 10.76 -6.63
N CYS A 90 -2.81 10.45 -5.79
CA CYS A 90 -1.75 11.40 -5.39
C CYS A 90 -2.28 12.77 -4.90
N ALA A 91 -3.50 12.83 -4.35
CA ALA A 91 -4.16 14.07 -3.93
C ALA A 91 -3.60 14.62 -2.60
N PHE A 92 -2.27 14.70 -2.49
CA PHE A 92 -1.54 15.21 -1.34
C PHE A 92 -1.66 16.73 -1.26
N GLN A 93 -1.60 17.27 -0.05
CA GLN A 93 -1.44 18.70 0.16
C GLN A 93 0.04 19.05 0.35
N PRO A 94 0.47 20.29 0.07
CA PRO A 94 1.85 20.70 0.31
C PRO A 94 2.35 20.44 1.74
N ALA A 95 1.43 20.47 2.73
CA ALA A 95 1.75 20.12 4.11
C ALA A 95 2.09 18.64 4.30
N ASP A 96 1.45 17.73 3.55
CA ASP A 96 1.77 16.30 3.56
C ASP A 96 3.17 16.05 2.96
N ASP A 97 3.49 16.73 1.86
CA ASP A 97 4.80 16.63 1.20
C ASP A 97 5.93 17.12 2.13
N LEU A 98 5.75 18.28 2.77
CA LEU A 98 6.72 18.82 3.72
C LEU A 98 6.88 17.92 4.95
N ALA A 99 5.78 17.34 5.46
CA ALA A 99 5.85 16.39 6.56
C ALA A 99 6.59 15.10 6.17
N ALA A 100 6.36 14.58 4.96
CA ALA A 100 7.09 13.44 4.44
C ALA A 100 8.59 13.74 4.27
N LEU A 101 8.93 14.93 3.73
CA LEU A 101 10.32 15.37 3.58
C LEU A 101 11.03 15.44 4.94
N HIS A 102 10.48 16.16 5.91
CA HIS A 102 11.09 16.28 7.25
C HIS A 102 11.25 14.92 7.94
N LEU A 103 10.32 13.97 7.70
CA LEU A 103 10.43 12.62 8.25
C LEU A 103 11.59 11.84 7.63
N LEU A 104 11.78 11.98 6.31
CA LEU A 104 12.90 11.37 5.61
C LEU A 104 14.22 12.00 6.03
N GLU A 105 14.31 13.32 6.12
CA GLU A 105 15.48 14.05 6.63
C GLU A 105 15.85 13.59 8.04
N ALA A 106 14.89 13.55 8.97
CA ALA A 106 15.13 13.06 10.32
C ALA A 106 15.62 11.60 10.34
N ARG A 107 15.15 10.75 9.43
CA ARG A 107 15.64 9.36 9.29
C ARG A 107 17.07 9.30 8.78
N LEU A 108 17.44 10.20 7.87
CA LEU A 108 18.79 10.30 7.32
C LEU A 108 19.77 10.82 8.38
N ASP A 109 19.38 11.85 9.13
CA ASP A 109 20.22 12.48 10.15
C ASP A 109 20.44 11.60 11.39
N THR A 110 19.37 10.94 11.86
CA THR A 110 19.40 10.22 13.15
C THR A 110 19.60 8.71 12.99
N GLY A 111 19.51 8.20 11.76
CA GLY A 111 19.54 6.76 11.50
C GLY A 111 18.28 6.00 11.95
N ARG A 112 17.24 6.67 12.45
CA ARG A 112 16.01 6.04 12.97
C ARG A 112 14.75 6.75 12.48
N TRP A 113 13.68 6.00 12.24
CA TRP A 113 12.39 6.62 11.93
C TRP A 113 11.84 7.31 13.17
N PRO A 114 11.45 8.59 13.09
CA PRO A 114 10.80 9.27 14.20
C PRO A 114 9.52 8.54 14.65
N ARG A 115 9.27 8.52 15.97
CA ARG A 115 7.96 8.15 16.51
C ARG A 115 7.00 9.28 16.15
N ILE A 116 6.13 9.04 15.19
CA ILE A 116 5.20 10.05 14.73
C ILE A 116 4.05 10.18 15.75
N ALA A 117 3.93 11.35 16.38
CA ALA A 117 2.69 11.80 17.01
C ALA A 117 2.03 12.80 16.05
N LEU A 118 0.89 12.42 15.48
CA LEU A 118 0.26 13.15 14.38
C LEU A 118 -0.65 14.26 14.90
N HIS A 119 -0.15 15.49 14.92
CA HIS A 119 -0.97 16.69 15.14
C HIS A 119 -1.36 17.31 13.78
N GLN A 120 -2.43 16.74 13.21
CA GLN A 120 -3.30 17.10 12.05
C GLN A 120 -3.09 18.45 11.32
N PRO A 121 -3.24 18.53 9.97
CA PRO A 121 -4.55 18.38 9.31
C PRO A 121 -4.62 17.27 8.23
N GLY A 122 -5.81 16.67 8.01
CA GLY A 122 -6.07 15.72 6.90
C GLY A 122 -5.62 14.28 7.14
N ARG A 123 -5.17 14.00 8.37
CA ARG A 123 -4.87 12.72 9.00
C ARG A 123 -4.02 11.77 8.15
N LEU A 124 -2.71 12.00 8.18
CA LEU A 124 -1.78 10.87 8.13
C LEU A 124 -2.25 9.82 9.16
N VAL A 125 -2.48 8.57 8.76
CA VAL A 125 -2.73 7.46 9.68
C VAL A 125 -1.40 6.74 9.89
N GLY A 126 -0.71 7.08 10.97
CA GLY A 126 0.50 6.40 11.40
C GLY A 126 0.15 5.06 12.03
N GLY A 127 0.00 4.01 11.22
CA GLY A 127 0.02 2.62 11.68
C GLY A 127 1.43 2.05 11.54
N LEU A 128 2.00 1.58 12.64
CA LEU A 128 3.11 0.62 12.59
C LEU A 128 2.51 -0.64 11.95
N GLY A 129 2.95 -0.98 10.74
CA GLY A 129 2.40 -2.11 10.02
C GLY A 129 2.62 -3.42 10.79
N GLU A 130 1.55 -4.00 11.32
CA GLU A 130 1.48 -5.44 11.61
C GLU A 130 0.55 -6.07 10.56
N PRO A 131 1.00 -7.10 9.83
CA PRO A 131 0.17 -7.78 8.85
C PRO A 131 -0.81 -8.74 9.54
N GLY A 132 -2.11 -8.44 9.46
CA GLY A 132 -3.16 -9.45 9.49
C GLY A 132 -4.19 -9.34 10.61
N ARG A 133 -5.43 -9.02 10.21
CA ARG A 133 -6.64 -9.86 10.36
C ARG A 133 -7.90 -9.01 10.11
N LEU A 134 -8.51 -9.20 8.93
CA LEU A 134 -9.93 -9.03 8.68
C LEU A 134 -10.43 -10.25 7.91
#